data_AF-A0AB36D1K7-F1
#
_entry.id   AF-A0AB36D1K7-F1
#
_cell.length_a   1.000
_cell.length_b   1.000
_cell.length_c   1.000
_cell.angle_alpha   90.00
_cell.angle_beta   90.00
_cell.angle_gamma   90.00
#
_symmetry.space_group_name_H-M   'P 1'
#
loop_
_entity.id
_entity.type
_entity.pdbx_description
1 polymer ?
#
loop_
_entity_poly.entity_id
_entity_poly.type
_entity_poly.pdbx_seq_one_letter_code
_entity_poly.pdbx_strand_id
1 'polypeptide(L)'
;MNESDWKLYSALRPLAHERMCNRIMDEVERTVLDRSQAPYDRIEASEELLKAGQKELYWAFGAFRFSRNDASSHLLALCARELITAEELAGFSQDTQTWISNCLANREVHGIEDLDAE
;
A
#
# COMPACT_ATOMS: atom_id res chain seq x y z
N MET A 1 -3.04 -12.40 14.49
CA MET A 1 -1.57 -12.42 14.35
C MET A 1 -0.88 -12.79 15.68
N ASN A 2 0.15 -13.64 15.66
CA ASN A 2 0.94 -13.97 16.86
C ASN A 2 1.80 -12.76 17.32
N GLU A 3 2.51 -12.87 18.46
CA GLU A 3 3.23 -11.72 19.03
C GLU A 3 4.47 -11.33 18.22
N SER A 4 5.24 -12.32 17.73
CA SER A 4 6.43 -12.08 16.92
C SER A 4 6.08 -11.40 15.59
N ASP A 5 5.05 -11.92 14.91
CA ASP A 5 4.52 -11.35 13.66
C ASP A 5 3.99 -9.93 13.89
N TRP A 6 3.31 -9.69 15.01
CA TRP A 6 2.82 -8.36 15.36
C TRP A 6 3.98 -7.36 15.54
N LYS A 7 5.07 -7.76 16.21
CA LYS A 7 6.26 -6.91 16.37
C LYS A 7 6.90 -6.60 15.01
N LEU A 8 7.04 -7.61 14.15
CA LEU A 8 7.56 -7.42 12.80
C LEU A 8 6.68 -6.48 11.97
N TYR A 9 5.37 -6.74 11.91
CA TYR A 9 4.42 -5.86 11.22
C TYR A 9 4.47 -4.42 11.75
N SER A 10 4.54 -4.24 13.07
CA SER A 10 4.63 -2.91 13.68
C SER A 10 5.87 -2.14 13.24
N ALA A 11 7.00 -2.83 13.04
CA ALA A 11 8.24 -2.24 12.53
C ALA A 11 8.18 -1.95 11.02
N LEU A 12 7.55 -2.83 10.24
CA LEU A 12 7.42 -2.68 8.79
C LEU A 12 6.40 -1.62 8.37
N ARG A 13 5.33 -1.41 9.15
CA ARG A 13 4.26 -0.48 8.81
C ARG A 13 4.75 0.96 8.50
N PRO A 14 5.60 1.62 9.31
CA PRO A 14 6.12 2.94 8.95
C PRO A 14 7.00 2.92 7.70
N LEU A 15 7.75 1.85 7.45
CA LEU A 15 8.57 1.71 6.24
C LEU A 15 7.69 1.57 4.98
N ALA A 16 6.63 0.76 5.06
CA ALA A 16 5.65 0.64 4.00
C ALA A 16 4.95 1.98 3.69
N HIS A 17 4.66 2.77 4.73
CA HIS A 17 4.10 4.12 4.58
C HIS A 17 5.09 5.04 3.85
N GLU A 18 6.36 5.05 4.25
CA GLU A 18 7.39 5.85 3.58
C GLU A 18 7.59 5.46 2.11
N ARG A 19 7.57 4.15 1.79
CA ARG A 19 7.62 3.66 0.41
C ARG A 19 6.47 4.20 -0.44
N MET A 20 5.27 4.22 0.12
CA MET A 20 4.11 4.77 -0.59
C MET A 20 4.23 6.28 -0.81
N CYS A 21 4.70 7.02 0.20
CA CYS A 21 5.01 8.45 0.03
C CYS A 21 6.05 8.68 -1.08
N ASN A 22 7.13 7.90 -1.09
CA ASN A 22 8.16 8.02 -2.13
C ASN A 22 7.59 7.70 -3.52
N ARG A 23 6.76 6.65 -3.66
CA ARG A 23 6.10 6.33 -4.93
C ARG A 23 5.25 7.48 -5.45
N ILE A 24 4.41 8.07 -4.59
CA ILE A 24 3.58 9.24 -4.94
C ILE A 24 4.46 10.42 -5.36
N MET A 25 5.52 10.71 -4.59
CA MET A 25 6.41 11.84 -4.90
C MET A 25 7.20 11.63 -6.19
N ASP A 26 7.63 10.40 -6.50
CA ASP A 26 8.31 10.08 -7.76
C ASP A 26 7.38 10.31 -8.97
N GLU A 27 6.08 10.00 -8.85
CA GLU A 27 5.08 10.26 -9.91
C GLU A 27 4.81 11.75 -10.10
N VAL A 28 4.69 12.49 -8.99
CA VAL A 28 4.54 13.95 -9.01
C VAL A 28 5.78 14.60 -9.63
N GLU A 29 6.99 14.17 -9.25
CA GLU A 29 8.23 14.69 -9.83
C GLU A 29 8.29 14.47 -11.35
N ARG A 30 7.98 13.25 -11.82
CA ARG A 30 7.92 12.96 -13.26
C ARG A 30 6.94 13.88 -13.99
N THR A 31 5.79 14.14 -13.41
CA THR A 31 4.74 15.00 -13.98
C THR A 31 5.18 16.47 -14.05
N VAL A 32 5.72 17.01 -12.95
CA VAL A 32 6.24 18.39 -12.90
C VAL A 32 7.37 18.61 -13.91
N LEU A 33 8.20 17.58 -14.12
CA LEU A 33 9.36 17.65 -15.02
C LEU A 33 9.04 17.37 -16.50
N ASP A 34 7.82 16.96 -16.85
CA ASP A 34 7.44 16.67 -18.24
C ASP A 34 7.31 17.95 -19.10
N ARG A 35 8.42 18.38 -19.67
CA ARG A 35 8.48 19.59 -20.51
C ARG A 35 7.73 19.47 -21.84
N SER A 36 7.14 18.31 -22.17
CA SER A 36 6.27 18.18 -23.33
C SER A 36 4.88 18.78 -23.10
N GLN A 37 4.48 18.97 -21.83
CA GLN A 37 3.19 19.54 -21.42
C GLN A 37 3.28 21.05 -21.10
N ALA A 38 2.15 21.74 -21.22
CA ALA A 38 2.08 23.15 -20.83
C ALA A 38 2.33 23.30 -19.31
N PRO A 39 2.90 24.44 -18.85
CA PRO A 39 3.15 24.64 -17.42
C PRO A 39 1.92 24.52 -16.53
N TYR A 40 0.75 24.99 -16.99
CA TYR A 40 -0.48 24.93 -16.22
C TYR A 40 -0.99 23.48 -16.08
N ASP A 41 -1.03 22.73 -17.19
CA ASP A 41 -1.46 21.33 -17.20
C ASP A 41 -0.62 20.47 -16.26
N ARG A 42 0.71 20.72 -16.19
CA ARG A 42 1.58 20.04 -15.23
C ARG A 42 1.22 20.34 -13.77
N ILE A 43 0.83 21.58 -13.46
CA ILE A 43 0.43 21.97 -12.11
C ILE A 43 -0.86 21.25 -11.74
N GLU A 44 -1.86 21.28 -12.63
CA GLU A 44 -3.16 20.63 -12.42
C GLU A 44 -3.00 19.11 -12.24
N ALA A 45 -2.28 18.44 -13.15
CA ALA A 45 -2.04 17.00 -13.08
C ALA A 45 -1.27 16.61 -11.80
N SER A 46 -0.30 17.42 -11.38
CA SER A 46 0.44 17.17 -10.13
C SER A 46 -0.44 17.32 -8.89
N GLU A 47 -1.37 18.27 -8.88
CA GLU A 47 -2.32 18.45 -7.79
C GLU A 47 -3.30 17.27 -7.69
N GLU A 48 -3.79 16.78 -8.83
CA GLU A 48 -4.66 15.60 -8.89
C GLU A 48 -3.96 14.34 -8.38
N LEU A 49 -2.71 14.10 -8.81
CA LEU A 49 -1.88 12.98 -8.31
C LEU A 49 -1.68 13.05 -6.80
N LEU A 50 -1.38 14.23 -6.25
CA LEU A 50 -1.23 14.41 -4.80
C LEU A 50 -2.53 14.10 -4.05
N LYS A 51 -3.68 14.57 -4.55
CA LYS A 51 -4.99 14.30 -3.93
C LYS A 51 -5.32 12.81 -3.95
N ALA A 52 -5.12 12.16 -5.10
CA ALA A 52 -5.33 10.72 -5.25
C ALA A 52 -4.40 9.94 -4.30
N GLY A 53 -3.10 10.24 -4.31
CA GLY A 53 -2.11 9.60 -3.43
C GLY A 53 -2.41 9.79 -1.93
N GLN A 54 -2.86 10.97 -1.51
CA GLN A 54 -3.31 11.21 -0.13
C GLN A 54 -4.54 10.38 0.24
N LYS A 55 -5.51 10.26 -0.66
CA LYS A 55 -6.69 9.40 -0.47
C LYS A 55 -6.27 7.94 -0.31
N GLU A 56 -5.36 7.45 -1.16
CA GLU A 56 -4.86 6.08 -1.05
C GLU A 56 -4.06 5.84 0.23
N LEU A 57 -3.20 6.78 0.64
CA LEU A 57 -2.48 6.74 1.93
C LEU A 57 -3.46 6.63 3.09
N TYR A 58 -4.54 7.40 3.07
CA TYR A 58 -5.58 7.31 4.09
C TYR A 58 -6.23 5.92 4.08
N TRP A 59 -6.62 5.38 2.94
CA TRP A 59 -7.22 4.04 2.89
C TRP A 59 -6.26 2.92 3.33
N ALA A 60 -4.98 3.03 2.99
CA ALA A 60 -3.99 2.03 3.34
C ALA A 60 -3.59 2.07 4.82
N PHE A 61 -3.53 3.26 5.43
CA PHE A 61 -2.97 3.42 6.78
C PHE A 61 -3.88 4.13 7.79
N GLY A 62 -4.73 5.06 7.36
CA GLY A 62 -5.52 5.95 8.23
C GLY A 62 -6.96 5.52 8.50
N ALA A 63 -7.59 4.79 7.58
CA ALA A 63 -9.00 4.41 7.65
C ALA A 63 -9.30 3.41 8.79
N PHE A 64 -8.30 2.61 9.16
CA PHE A 64 -8.45 1.55 10.15
C PHE A 64 -7.55 1.77 11.36
N ARG A 65 -8.04 1.32 12.52
CA ARG A 65 -7.29 1.40 13.77
C ARG A 65 -6.05 0.51 13.71
N PHE A 66 -4.89 1.04 14.08
CA PHE A 66 -3.68 0.24 14.26
C PHE A 66 -3.84 -0.68 15.48
N SER A 67 -4.25 -1.93 15.24
CA SER A 67 -4.55 -2.94 16.26
C SER A 67 -4.00 -4.31 15.85
N ARG A 68 -3.67 -5.15 16.83
CA ARG A 68 -3.19 -6.53 16.59
C ARG A 68 -4.26 -7.45 16.02
N ASN A 69 -5.54 -7.17 16.29
CA ASN A 69 -6.65 -7.97 15.79
C ASN A 69 -6.82 -7.77 14.28
N ASP A 70 -6.62 -6.54 13.80
CA ASP A 70 -6.77 -6.17 12.40
C ASP A 70 -5.47 -6.29 11.59
N ALA A 71 -4.35 -6.59 12.27
CA ALA A 71 -3.01 -6.60 11.69
C ALA A 71 -2.86 -7.55 10.49
N SER A 72 -3.53 -8.71 10.52
CA SER A 72 -3.49 -9.66 9.41
C SER A 72 -4.14 -9.08 8.15
N SER A 73 -5.32 -8.47 8.27
CA SER A 73 -6.00 -7.79 7.15
C SER A 73 -5.20 -6.61 6.61
N HIS A 74 -4.59 -5.81 7.50
CA HIS A 74 -3.72 -4.72 7.07
C HIS A 74 -2.47 -5.22 6.35
N LEU A 75 -1.80 -6.25 6.89
CA LEU A 75 -0.64 -6.83 6.25
C LEU A 75 -0.97 -7.34 4.85
N LEU A 76 -2.10 -8.05 4.69
CA LEU A 76 -2.60 -8.46 3.38
C LEU A 76 -2.81 -7.27 2.44
N ALA A 77 -3.44 -6.19 2.92
CA ALA A 77 -3.69 -4.98 2.14
C ALA A 77 -2.40 -4.28 1.68
N LEU A 78 -1.34 -4.31 2.50
CA LEU A 78 -0.03 -3.77 2.14
C LEU A 78 0.73 -4.70 1.18
N CYS A 79 0.64 -6.02 1.35
CA CYS A 79 1.19 -6.99 0.40
C CYS A 79 0.52 -6.87 -0.98
N ALA A 80 -0.80 -6.72 -1.02
CA ALA A 80 -1.57 -6.54 -2.26
C ALA A 80 -1.24 -5.25 -3.03
N ARG A 81 -0.62 -4.27 -2.37
CA ARG A 81 -0.12 -3.00 -2.94
C ARG A 81 1.39 -3.01 -3.19
N GLU A 82 2.02 -4.16 -2.97
CA GLU A 82 3.48 -4.37 -3.08
C GLU A 82 4.28 -3.42 -2.18
N LEU A 83 3.73 -3.07 -1.01
CA LEU A 83 4.39 -2.22 -0.02
C LEU A 83 5.23 -3.02 0.99
N ILE A 84 5.06 -4.34 1.02
CA ILE A 84 5.85 -5.32 1.77
C ILE A 84 6.57 -6.20 0.77
N THR A 85 7.89 -6.32 0.89
CA THR A 85 8.68 -7.13 -0.03
C THR A 85 8.53 -8.63 0.26
N ALA A 86 8.89 -9.48 -0.70
CA ALA A 86 8.90 -10.92 -0.49
C ALA A 86 9.87 -11.34 0.64
N GLU A 87 11.01 -10.66 0.77
CA GLU A 87 11.99 -10.92 1.84
C GLU A 87 11.44 -10.53 3.22
N GLU A 88 10.74 -9.40 3.32
CA GLU A 88 10.09 -8.98 4.56
C GLU A 88 8.93 -9.92 4.94
N LEU A 89 8.17 -10.37 3.94
CA LEU A 89 7.11 -11.36 4.13
C LEU A 89 7.67 -12.69 4.63
N ALA A 90 8.84 -13.11 4.16
CA ALA A 90 9.51 -14.33 4.60
C ALA A 90 9.92 -14.29 6.08
N GLY A 91 9.98 -13.10 6.71
CA GLY A 91 10.24 -12.93 8.14
C GLY A 91 9.05 -13.27 9.05
N PHE A 92 7.83 -13.39 8.50
CA PHE A 92 6.64 -13.77 9.27
C PHE A 92 6.58 -15.28 9.52
N SER A 93 5.73 -15.71 10.46
CA SER A 93 5.45 -17.13 10.66
C SER A 93 4.88 -17.80 9.40
N GLN A 94 5.14 -19.11 9.26
CA GLN A 94 4.64 -19.91 8.13
C GLN A 94 3.11 -19.84 7.99
N ASP A 95 2.38 -19.80 9.11
CA ASP A 95 0.93 -19.66 9.13
C ASP A 95 0.49 -18.33 8.49
N THR A 96 1.16 -17.22 8.86
CA THR A 96 0.86 -15.89 8.31
C THR A 96 1.22 -15.80 6.83
N GLN A 97 2.40 -16.31 6.43
CA GLN A 97 2.80 -16.38 5.03
C GLN A 97 1.79 -17.17 4.19
N THR A 98 1.42 -18.37 4.65
CA THR A 98 0.46 -19.25 3.96
C THR A 98 -0.91 -18.59 3.85
N TRP A 99 -1.39 -17.95 4.92
CA TRP A 99 -2.67 -17.23 4.89
C TRP A 99 -2.65 -16.09 3.87
N ILE A 100 -1.58 -15.27 3.83
CA ILE A 100 -1.43 -14.19 2.84
C ILE A 100 -1.40 -14.74 1.42
N SER A 101 -0.57 -15.76 1.15
CA SER A 101 -0.48 -16.39 -0.17
C SER A 101 -1.82 -16.93 -0.64
N ASN A 102 -2.58 -17.60 0.24
CA ASN A 102 -3.91 -18.10 -0.08
C ASN A 102 -4.90 -16.97 -0.38
N CYS A 103 -4.86 -15.87 0.38
CA CYS A 103 -5.71 -14.70 0.12
C CYS A 103 -5.39 -14.02 -1.22
N LEU A 104 -4.11 -13.85 -1.54
CA LEU A 104 -3.67 -13.24 -2.80
C LEU A 104 -4.02 -14.12 -4.01
N ALA A 105 -3.78 -15.43 -3.92
CA ALA A 105 -4.15 -16.38 -4.98
C ALA A 105 -5.67 -16.41 -5.22
N ASN A 106 -6.49 -16.36 -4.17
CA ASN A 106 -7.95 -16.31 -4.31
C ASN A 106 -8.46 -14.98 -4.90
N ARG A 107 -7.74 -13.86 -4.69
CA ARG A 107 -8.06 -12.58 -5.35
C ARG A 107 -7.84 -12.67 -6.85
N GLU A 108 -6.75 -13.30 -7.29
CA GLU A 108 -6.45 -13.52 -8.72
C GLU A 108 -7.48 -14.45 -9.38
N VAL A 109 -7.99 -15.45 -8.65
CA VAL A 109 -9.00 -16.40 -9.14
C VAL A 109 -10.42 -15.82 -9.21
N HIS A 110 -10.75 -14.86 -8.35
CA HIS A 110 -12.11 -14.32 -8.24
C HIS A 110 -12.33 -12.94 -8.85
N GLY A 111 -11.31 -12.31 -9.46
CA GLY A 111 -11.48 -11.06 -10.19
C GLY A 111 -12.28 -10.02 -9.40
N ILE A 112 -11.88 -9.76 -8.15
CA ILE A 112 -12.47 -8.67 -7.38
C ILE A 112 -11.94 -7.40 -8.05
N GLU A 113 -12.71 -6.93 -9.05
CA GLU A 113 -12.66 -5.58 -9.59
C GLU A 113 -12.51 -4.60 -8.42
N ASP A 114 -11.63 -3.63 -8.63
CA ASP A 114 -11.32 -2.57 -7.68
C ASP A 114 -12.58 -2.14 -6.93
N LEU A 115 -12.51 -2.16 -5.60
CA LEU A 115 -13.46 -1.49 -4.72
C LEU A 115 -13.22 0.03 -4.83
N ASP A 116 -13.26 0.56 -6.05
CA ASP A 116 -13.48 1.94 -6.39
C ASP A 116 -14.98 2.11 -6.67
N ALA A 117 -15.79 1.98 -5.63
CA ALA A 117 -17.20 2.32 -5.68
C ALA A 117 -17.70 2.76 -4.30
N GLU A 118 -17.41 4.03 -3.97
CA GLU A 118 -18.37 5.11 -3.64
C GLU A 118 -17.66 6.27 -2.90
#